data_AF-A0A0N4XQ11-F1
#
_entry.id   AF-A0A0N4XQ11-F1
#
_cell.length_a   1.000
_cell.length_b   1.000
_cell.length_c   1.000
_cell.angle_alpha   90.00
_cell.angle_beta   90.00
_cell.angle_gamma   90.00
#
_symmetry.space_group_name_H-M   'P 1'
#
loop_
_entity.id
_entity.type
_entity.pdbx_description
1 polymer ?
#
loop_
_entity_poly.entity_id
_entity_poly.type
_entity_poly.pdbx_seq_one_letter_code
_entity_poly.pdbx_strand_id
1 'polypeptide(L)' 'MFQPVASYPDPFFGGNHKLVLCETLNAEKQPTKTNHRSACEEVMKKIAHVNPWY' A
#
# COMPACT_ATOMS: atom_id res chain seq x y z
N MET A 1 -5.15 12.49 -3.36
CA MET A 1 -5.08 12.22 -1.90
C MET A 1 -4.15 11.04 -1.66
N PHE A 2 -3.36 11.07 -0.59
CA PHE A 2 -2.52 9.94 -0.17
C PHE A 2 -3.20 9.18 0.96
N GLN A 3 -3.31 7.86 0.82
CA GLN A 3 -3.85 6.98 1.85
C GLN A 3 -2.72 6.06 2.36
N PRO A 4 -2.36 6.09 3.66
CA PRO A 4 -1.36 5.19 4.22
C PRO A 4 -1.79 3.72 4.13
N VAL A 5 -0.88 2.84 3.71
CA VAL A 5 -1.15 1.39 3.57
C VAL A 5 -0.18 0.52 4.38
N ALA A 6 1.05 0.97 4.61
CA ALA A 6 2.02 0.28 5.44
C ALA A 6 3.00 1.27 6.07
N SER A 7 3.52 0.93 7.25
CA SER A 7 4.51 1.73 7.96
C SER A 7 5.70 0.87 8.36
N TYR A 8 6.90 1.40 8.14
CA TYR A 8 8.16 0.74 8.46
C TYR A 8 9.04 1.68 9.31
N PRO A 9 9.87 1.16 10.21
CA PRO A 9 10.90 1.97 10.87
C PRO A 9 11.82 2.61 9.83
N ASP A 10 12.17 3.88 10.02
CA ASP A 10 13.06 4.58 9.08
C ASP A 10 14.52 4.16 9.32
N PRO A 11 15.19 3.50 8.35
CA PRO A 11 16.57 3.06 8.51
C PRO A 11 17.58 4.19 8.36
N PHE A 12 17.19 5.36 7.83
CA PHE A 12 18.09 6.49 7.57
C PHE A 12 18.14 7.44 8.76
N PHE A 13 16.97 7.86 9.25
CA PHE A 13 16.88 8.79 10.38
C PHE A 13 16.89 8.09 11.73
N GLY A 14 16.49 6.81 11.79
CA GLY A 14 16.46 6.02 13.03
C GLY A 14 15.47 6.53 14.07
N GLY A 15 15.61 6.06 15.32
CA GLY A 15 14.79 6.49 16.45
C GLY A 15 13.30 6.23 16.24
N ASN A 16 12.49 7.29 16.38
CA ASN A 16 11.03 7.23 16.25
C ASN A 16 10.52 7.59 14.84
N HIS A 17 11.41 7.81 13.88
CA HIS A 17 11.04 8.12 12.50
C HIS A 17 10.50 6.88 11.77
N LYS A 18 9.55 7.08 10.87
CA LYS A 18 8.88 6.01 10.12
C LYS A 18 8.76 6.36 8.64
N LEU A 19 9.00 5.39 7.78
CA LEU A 19 8.67 5.43 6.36
C LEU A 19 7.24 4.91 6.18
N VAL A 20 6.40 5.70 5.52
CA VAL A 20 5.00 5.35 5.26
C VAL A 20 4.81 5.13 3.77
N LEU A 21 4.44 3.91 3.40
CA LEU A 21 3.99 3.61 2.06
C LEU A 21 2.53 4.05 1.94
N CYS A 22 2.24 4.86 0.93
CA CYS A 22 0.91 5.37 0.65
C CYS A 22 0.43 4.96 -0.74
N GLU A 23 -0.86 4.73 -0.88
CA GLU A 23 -1.52 4.64 -2.17
C GLU A 23 -2.07 6.01 -2.60
N THR A 24 -2.22 6.18 -3.91
CA THR A 24 -2.64 7.44 -4.52
C THR A 24 -4.09 7.33 -4.99
N LEU A 25 -4.92 8.23 -4.47
CA LEU A 25 -6.34 8.35 -4.79
C LEU A 25 -6.65 9.69 -5.47
N ASN A 26 -7.68 9.71 -6.31
CA ASN A 26 -8.22 10.94 -6.90
C ASN A 26 -9.07 11.73 -5.87
N ALA A 27 -9.69 12.83 -6.29
CA ALA A 27 -10.56 13.64 -5.42
C ALA A 27 -11.83 12.88 -4.97
N GLU A 28 -12.26 11.89 -5.73
CA GLU A 28 -13.43 11.04 -5.48
C GLU A 28 -13.08 9.79 -4.64
N LYS A 29 -11.86 9.72 -4.09
CA LYS A 29 -11.32 8.58 -3.32
C LYS A 29 -11.19 7.27 -4.11
N GLN A 30 -11.16 7.34 -5.44
CA GLN A 30 -10.89 6.19 -6.30
C GLN A 30 -9.38 6.08 -6.58
N PRO A 31 -8.85 4.86 -6.80
CA PRO A 31 -7.47 4.66 -7.22
C PRO A 31 -7.13 5.49 -8.46
N THR A 32 -5.99 6.18 -8.43
CA THR A 32 -5.52 6.88 -9.63
C THR A 32 -5.13 5.87 -10.73
N LYS A 33 -5.02 6.33 -11.98
CA LYS A 33 -4.65 5.46 -13.12
C LYS A 33 -3.32 4.71 -12.94
N THR A 34 -2.41 5.25 -12.12
CA THR A 34 -1.10 4.65 -11.83
C THR A 34 -1.08 3.83 -10.54
N ASN A 35 -2.19 3.75 -9.81
CA ASN A 35 -2.31 2.94 -8.60
C ASN A 35 -2.57 1.47 -8.96
N HIS A 36 -1.49 0.75 -9.27
CA HIS A 36 -1.53 -0.70 -9.54
C HIS A 36 -1.70 -1.53 -8.26
N ARG A 37 -1.45 -0.95 -7.08
CA ARG A 37 -1.59 -1.63 -5.79
C ARG A 37 -3.03 -2.07 -5.55
N SER A 38 -4.01 -1.22 -5.85
CA SER A 38 -5.43 -1.52 -5.67
C SER A 38 -5.85 -2.79 -6.42
N ALA A 39 -5.42 -2.94 -7.69
CA ALA A 39 -5.73 -4.12 -8.50
C ALA A 39 -5.06 -5.38 -7.94
N CYS A 40 -3.81 -5.28 -7.47
CA CYS A 40 -3.10 -6.38 -6.83
C CYS A 40 -3.82 -6.84 -5.54
N GLU A 41 -4.26 -5.89 -4.70
CA GLU A 41 -4.97 -6.21 -3.45
C GLU A 41 -6.27 -6.99 -3.70
N GLU A 42 -7.04 -6.64 -4.75
CA GLU A 42 -8.25 -7.37 -5.12
C GLU A 42 -7.97 -8.82 -5.51
N VAL A 43 -6.90 -9.08 -6.26
CA VAL A 43 -6.52 -10.44 -6.66
C VAL A 43 -6.02 -11.21 -5.44
N MET A 44 -5.14 -10.62 -4.63
CA MET A 44 -4.60 -11.26 -3.43
C MET A 44 -5.70 -11.64 -2.43
N LYS A 45 -6.75 -10.81 -2.28
CA LYS A 45 -7.92 -11.14 -1.45
C LYS A 45 -8.67 -12.38 -1.95
N LYS A 46 -8.81 -12.56 -3.27
CA LYS A 46 -9.50 -13.71 -3.87
C LYS A 46 -8.72 -15.02 -3.65
N ILE A 47 -7.40 -14.96 -3.73
CA ILE A 47 -6.51 -16.13 -3.59
C ILE A 47 -5.93 -16.30 -2.19
N ALA A 48 -6.45 -15.59 -1.18
CA ALA A 48 -5.93 -15.61 0.18
C ALA A 48 -5.85 -17.04 0.77
N HIS A 49 -6.75 -17.94 0.37
CA HIS A 49 -6.77 -19.35 0.77
C HIS A 49 -5.58 -20.17 0.28
N VAL A 50 -4.91 -19.74 -0.80
CA VAL A 50 -3.73 -20.41 -1.36
C VAL A 50 -2.45 -20.07 -0.57
N ASN A 51 -2.48 -19.00 0.23
CA ASN A 51 -1.32 -18.45 0.95
C ASN A 51 -0.08 -18.31 0.04
N PRO A 52 -0.18 -17.52 -1.05
CA PRO A 52 0.93 -17.36 -1.99
C PRO A 52 2.13 -16.66 -1.32
N TRP A 53 3.35 -17.14 -1.60
CA TRP A 53 4.60 -16.61 -1.07
C TRP A 53 5.46 -16.01 -2.18
N TYR A 54 6.02 -14.82 -1.93
CA TYR A 54 6.85 -14.01 -2.82
C TYR A 54 8.06 -13.47 -2.08
#